data_AF-A0A7Z0DX88-F1
#
_entry.id   AF-A0A7Z0DX88-F1
#
_cell.length_a   1.000
_cell.length_b   1.000
_cell.length_c   1.000
_cell.angle_alpha   90.00
_cell.angle_beta   90.00
_cell.angle_gamma   90.00
#
_symmetry.space_group_name_H-M   'P 1'
#
loop_
_entity.id
_entity.type
_entity.pdbx_description
1 polymer ?
#
loop_
_entity_poly.entity_id
_entity_poly.type
_entity_poly.pdbx_seq_one_letter_code
_entity_poly.pdbx_strand_id
1 'polypeptide(L)' 'MDEEYDNGRKTRDCTIRNVSKGGVKLVMESTMILPDAFILLFEDGTQKSCRVCWRKIDEIGVEFL' A
#
# COMPACT_ATOMS: atom_id res chain seq x y z
N MET A 1 26.69 -6.69 -10.94
CA MET A 1 25.42 -6.05 -11.35
C MET A 1 24.61 -5.98 -10.08
N ASP A 2 24.41 -4.75 -9.63
CA ASP A 2 24.33 -4.32 -8.24
C ASP A 2 23.29 -5.08 -7.41
N GLU A 3 23.77 -5.71 -6.34
CA GLU A 3 22.93 -6.27 -5.27
C GLU A 3 22.38 -5.10 -4.44
N GLU A 4 21.21 -4.58 -4.83
CA GLU A 4 20.44 -3.69 -3.96
C GLU A 4 19.72 -4.53 -2.89
N TYR A 5 20.38 -4.64 -1.73
CA TYR A 5 19.80 -5.13 -0.49
C TYR A 5 18.78 -4.10 0.02
N ASP A 6 17.54 -4.18 -0.47
CA ASP A 6 16.41 -3.49 0.14
C ASP A 6 16.18 -4.10 1.54
N ASN A 7 16.26 -3.26 2.56
CA ASN A 7 16.28 -3.57 3.99
C ASN A 7 14.95 -4.15 4.50
N GLY A 8 14.53 -5.30 3.97
CA GLY A 8 13.28 -6.00 4.30
C GLY A 8 12.00 -5.21 3.99
N ARG A 9 12.10 -4.06 3.30
CA ARG A 9 11.01 -3.09 3.15
C ARG A 9 10.52 -3.09 1.71
N LYS A 10 9.97 -4.21 1.26
CA LYS A 10 9.45 -4.36 -0.12
C LYS A 10 8.38 -3.32 -0.42
N THR A 11 8.77 -2.21 -1.03
CA THR A 11 7.86 -1.26 -1.68
C THR A 11 7.26 -1.95 -2.90
N ARG A 12 5.93 -1.95 -2.98
CA ARG A 12 5.19 -2.51 -4.10
C ARG A 12 4.47 -1.38 -4.81
N ASP A 13 4.70 -1.27 -6.11
CA ASP A 13 3.93 -0.36 -6.95
C ASP A 13 2.44 -0.72 -6.86
N CYS A 14 1.62 0.30 -6.65
CA CYS A 14 0.18 0.13 -6.57
C CYS A 14 -0.52 1.34 -7.19
N THR A 15 -1.66 1.08 -7.81
CA THR A 15 -2.47 2.13 -8.40
C THR A 15 -3.57 2.53 -7.43
N ILE A 16 -3.54 3.78 -6.99
CA ILE A 16 -4.62 4.37 -6.20
C ILE A 16 -5.82 4.55 -7.13
N ARG A 17 -6.90 3.78 -6.90
CA ARG A 17 -8.08 3.79 -7.75
C ARG A 17 -9.23 4.62 -7.20
N ASN A 18 -9.26 4.80 -5.88
CA ASN A 18 -10.23 5.67 -5.24
C ASN A 18 -9.62 6.29 -3.98
N VAL A 19 -9.79 7.61 -3.82
CA VAL A 19 -9.40 8.34 -2.62
C VAL A 19 -10.65 8.92 -2.00
N SER A 20 -10.82 8.64 -0.71
CA SER A 20 -11.86 9.23 0.12
C SER A 20 -11.20 10.01 1.27
N LYS A 21 -12.00 10.80 2.00
CA LYS A 21 -11.50 11.59 3.14
C LYS A 21 -10.91 10.71 4.27
N GLY A 22 -11.36 9.46 4.38
CA GLY A 22 -10.95 8.53 5.46
C GLY A 22 -10.14 7.33 5.00
N GLY A 23 -9.83 7.20 3.71
CA GLY A 23 -9.15 5.99 3.21
C GLY A 23 -9.01 5.94 1.70
N VAL A 24 -8.31 4.91 1.22
CA VAL A 24 -8.01 4.69 -0.20
C VAL A 24 -8.24 3.25 -0.61
N LYS A 25 -8.62 3.08 -1.87
CA LYS A 25 -8.63 1.79 -2.55
C LYS A 25 -7.40 1.70 -3.43
N LEU A 26 -6.58 0.68 -3.19
CA LEU A 26 -5.41 0.35 -3.98
C LEU A 26 -5.70 -0.88 -4.84
N VAL A 27 -5.11 -0.91 -6.03
CA VAL A 27 -5.09 -2.07 -6.94
C VAL A 27 -3.64 -2.43 -7.21
N MET A 28 -3.30 -3.71 -7.06
CA MET A 28 -1.94 -4.24 -7.25
C MET A 28 -2.00 -5.73 -7.61
N GLU A 29 -0.91 -6.30 -8.12
CA GLU A 29 -0.88 -7.69 -8.59
C GLU A 29 -1.13 -8.74 -7.49
N SER A 30 -0.79 -8.43 -6.24
CA SER A 30 -1.11 -9.34 -5.12
C SER A 30 -1.15 -8.60 -3.80
N THR A 31 -2.33 -8.59 -3.17
CA THR A 31 -2.52 -8.01 -1.83
C THR A 31 -2.27 -9.02 -0.71
N MET A 32 -2.16 -10.31 -1.05
CA MET A 32 -2.06 -11.42 -0.09
C MET A 32 -0.80 -11.35 0.77
N ILE A 33 0.25 -10.70 0.27
CA ILE A 33 1.53 -10.54 0.96
C ILE A 33 1.59 -9.29 1.85
N LEU A 34 0.55 -8.44 1.84
CA LEU A 34 0.54 -7.21 2.61
C LEU A 34 0.11 -7.46 4.07
N PRO A 35 0.73 -6.77 5.03
CA PRO A 35 0.29 -6.78 6.43
C PRO A 35 -1.05 -6.04 6.58
N ASP A 36 -1.76 -6.29 7.70
CA ASP A 36 -3.03 -5.61 8.02
C ASP A 36 -2.88 -4.11 8.31
N ALA A 37 -1.64 -3.63 8.49
CA ALA A 37 -1.32 -2.21 8.58
C ALA A 37 0.03 -1.92 7.91
N PHE A 38 0.11 -0.85 7.13
CA PHE A 38 1.31 -0.43 6.42
C PHE A 38 1.33 1.09 6.21
N ILE A 39 2.47 1.60 5.76
CA ILE A 39 2.64 3.01 5.44
C ILE A 39 2.51 3.17 3.92
N LEU A 40 1.56 4.00 3.49
CA LEU A 40 1.44 4.48 2.12
C LEU A 40 2.38 5.66 1.92
N LEU A 41 3.34 5.51 1.00
CA LEU A 41 4.19 6.59 0.52
C LEU A 41 3.57 7.16 -0.75
N PHE A 42 3.28 8.45 -0.73
CA PHE A 42 2.80 9.20 -1.89
C PHE A 42 3.99 9.80 -2.66
N GLU A 43 3.80 10.11 -3.94
CA GLU A 43 4.85 10.64 -4.81
C GLU A 43 5.38 12.01 -4.35
N ASP A 44 4.60 12.76 -3.58
CA ASP A 44 5.01 14.04 -2.96
C ASP A 44 5.90 13.83 -1.72
N GLY A 45 6.20 12.58 -1.34
CA GLY A 45 6.96 12.23 -0.15
C GLY A 45 6.10 12.11 1.12
N THR A 46 4.80 12.37 1.04
CA THR A 46 3.89 12.20 2.18
C THR A 46 3.79 10.72 2.56
N GLN A 47 3.88 10.42 3.86
CA GLN A 47 3.66 9.09 4.40
C GLN A 47 2.38 9.06 5.23
N LYS A 48 1.50 8.09 4.97
CA LYS A 48 0.30 7.86 5.78
C LYS A 48 0.25 6.43 6.29
N SER A 49 0.13 6.28 7.60
CA SER A 49 -0.20 5.01 8.21
C SER A 49 -1.61 4.62 7.82
N CYS A 50 -1.76 3.41 7.32
CA CYS A 50 -3.02 2.90 6.80
C CYS A 50 -3.30 1.53 7.40
N ARG A 51 -4.57 1.26 7.68
CA ARG A 51 -5.04 -0.04 8.13
C ARG A 51 -5.91 -0.69 7.06
N VAL A 52 -5.72 -1.97 6.83
CA VAL A 52 -6.54 -2.77 5.92
C VAL A 52 -7.93 -2.96 6.51
N CYS A 53 -8.94 -2.43 5.83
CA CYS A 53 -10.34 -2.67 6.18
C CYS A 53 -10.85 -3.93 5.48
N TRP A 54 -10.45 -4.13 4.22
CA TRP A 54 -10.80 -5.30 3.42
C TRP A 54 -9.76 -5.54 2.33
N ARG A 55 -9.58 -6.81 1.94
CA ARG A 55 -8.67 -7.21 0.86
C ARG A 55 -9.34 -8.24 -0.05
N LYS A 56 -9.00 -8.17 -1.33
CA LYS A 56 -9.30 -9.13 -2.41
C LYS A 56 -7.98 -9.45 -3.12
N ILE A 57 -7.98 -10.43 -4.01
CA ILE A 57 -6.79 -10.92 -4.72
C ILE A 57 -5.93 -9.76 -5.28
N ASP A 58 -6.57 -8.83 -6.00
CA ASP A 58 -5.90 -7.70 -6.68
C ASP A 58 -6.28 -6.31 -6.12
N GLU A 59 -7.16 -6.25 -5.11
CA GLU A 59 -7.69 -4.98 -4.60
C GLU A 59 -7.64 -4.94 -3.08
N ILE A 60 -7.27 -3.79 -2.51
CA ILE A 60 -7.27 -3.61 -1.05
C ILE A 60 -7.87 -2.25 -0.71
N GLY A 61 -8.78 -2.25 0.26
CA GLY A 61 -9.32 -1.04 0.86
C GLY A 61 -8.64 -0.79 2.19
N VAL A 62 -8.09 0.41 2.34
CA VAL A 62 -7.45 0.84 3.57
C VAL A 62 -8.04 2.15 4.08
N GLU A 63 -8.04 2.31 5.39
CA GLU A 63 -8.37 3.56 6.08
C GLU A 63 -7.10 4.27 6.53
N PHE A 64 -7.11 5.60 6.49
CA PHE A 64 -6.04 6.42 7.04
C PHE A 64 -6.16 6.48 8.56
N LEU A 65 -5.05 6.23 9.26
CA LEU A 65 -4.92 6.39 10.72
C LEU A 65 -4.56 7.82 11.10
#